data_AF-A0A7W1MUN1-F1
#
_entry.id   AF-A0A7W1MUN1-F1
#
_cell.length_a   1.000
_cell.length_b   1.000
_cell.length_c   1.000
_cell.angle_alpha   90.00
_cell.angle_beta   90.00
_cell.angle_gamma   90.00
#
_symmetry.space_group_name_H-M   'P 1'
#
loop_
_entity.id
_entity.type
_entity.pdbx_description
1 polymer ?
#
loop_
_entity_poly.entity_id
_entity_poly.type
_entity_poly.pdbx_seq_one_letter_code
_entity_poly.pdbx_strand_id
1 'polypeptide(L)'
;MDWVRTNYERAAVLAAALFLLICALLIFIGAGSFDEKFSGLHNAPAPNNEIPNGRALELAEAMHKLQTPPQWTFSGRSGLFVPEKHFIGEDGQPATLQHTLLHPPVPNEWLEEYGLPITEGDVLTQDADGDGFSNFDEWSGHSHPTEKDSHPPYTFMLKLKSFAQEQFPLVFSSSIGDTYAINNINPKIPTQFLKVGDLVAGTKFKITGYSEKYEADQYGTRMDVSELTLEQVESHDKVTLVKEKTTTSPESIANFLYTWGGTEQSFAVKKDGEFTLKPLEQIKYKLLDVLRDKAIIINTQTPNAKIEIPIVKP
;
A
#
# COMPACT_ATOMS: atom_id res chain seq x y z
N MET A 1 0.76 -94.70 -74.27
CA MET A 1 1.19 -93.35 -73.85
C MET A 1 1.06 -92.30 -74.96
N ASP A 2 0.51 -92.65 -76.14
CA ASP A 2 0.43 -91.69 -77.25
C ASP A 2 -0.77 -90.75 -77.16
N TRP A 3 -1.90 -91.20 -76.59
CA TRP A 3 -3.11 -90.35 -76.45
C TRP A 3 -2.89 -89.09 -75.60
N VAL A 4 -2.13 -89.23 -74.50
CA VAL A 4 -1.81 -88.11 -73.59
C VAL A 4 -0.86 -87.10 -74.25
N ARG A 5 0.03 -87.55 -75.14
CA ARG A 5 0.90 -86.64 -75.92
C ARG A 5 0.12 -85.88 -77.00
N THR A 6 -0.90 -86.49 -77.62
CA THR A 6 -1.72 -85.84 -78.65
C THR A 6 -2.79 -84.90 -78.07
N ASN A 7 -3.28 -85.16 -76.85
CA ASN A 7 -4.36 -84.39 -76.21
C ASN A 7 -3.94 -83.80 -74.85
N TYR A 8 -2.71 -83.29 -74.74
CA TYR A 8 -2.13 -82.79 -73.49
C TYR A 8 -2.99 -81.70 -72.82
N GLU A 9 -3.55 -80.78 -73.61
CA GLU A 9 -4.40 -79.70 -73.10
C GLU A 9 -5.67 -80.23 -72.39
N ARG A 10 -6.31 -81.26 -72.96
CA ARG A 10 -7.50 -81.89 -72.36
C ARG A 10 -7.15 -82.67 -71.08
N ALA A 11 -5.99 -83.33 -71.06
CA ALA A 11 -5.49 -84.01 -69.88
C ALA A 11 -5.14 -83.01 -68.75
N ALA A 12 -4.53 -81.88 -69.08
CA ALA A 12 -4.21 -80.82 -68.13
C ALA A 12 -5.47 -80.17 -67.54
N VAL A 13 -6.49 -79.90 -68.37
CA VAL A 13 -7.78 -79.35 -67.90
C VAL A 13 -8.52 -80.34 -66.99
N LEU A 14 -8.53 -81.64 -67.33
CA LEU A 14 -9.10 -82.68 -66.48
C LEU A 14 -8.37 -82.80 -65.13
N ALA A 15 -7.03 -82.75 -65.14
CA ALA A 15 -6.24 -82.79 -63.93
C ALA A 15 -6.50 -81.56 -63.04
N ALA A 16 -6.58 -80.36 -63.64
CA ALA A 16 -6.91 -79.13 -62.92
C ALA A 16 -8.32 -79.15 -62.33
N ALA A 17 -9.31 -79.66 -63.08
CA ALA A 17 -10.68 -79.81 -62.61
C ALA A 17 -10.78 -80.81 -61.44
N LEU A 18 -10.08 -81.94 -61.53
CA LEU A 18 -10.01 -82.92 -60.45
C LEU A 18 -9.36 -82.33 -59.20
N PHE A 19 -8.27 -81.58 -59.36
CA PHE A 19 -7.58 -80.91 -58.26
C PHE A 19 -8.49 -79.90 -57.56
N LEU A 20 -9.21 -79.05 -58.32
CA LEU A 20 -10.18 -78.11 -57.75
C LEU A 20 -11.30 -78.81 -56.98
N LEU A 21 -11.79 -79.95 -57.48
CA LEU A 21 -12.83 -80.72 -56.81
C LEU A 21 -12.33 -81.31 -55.49
N ILE A 22 -11.10 -81.82 -55.46
CA ILE A 22 -10.45 -82.29 -54.23
C ILE A 22 -10.28 -81.15 -53.23
N CYS A 23 -9.79 -79.98 -53.66
CA CYS A 23 -9.67 -78.81 -52.78
C CYS A 23 -11.03 -78.37 -52.22
N ALA A 24 -12.08 -78.33 -53.04
CA ALA A 24 -13.42 -77.98 -52.58
C ALA A 24 -13.94 -78.96 -51.52
N LEU A 25 -13.70 -80.26 -51.72
CA LEU A 25 -14.09 -81.30 -50.78
C LEU A 25 -13.33 -81.19 -49.44
N LEU A 26 -12.03 -80.90 -49.49
CA LEU A 26 -11.22 -80.65 -48.29
C LEU A 26 -11.68 -79.41 -47.51
N ILE A 27 -12.03 -78.32 -48.21
CA ILE A 27 -12.57 -77.11 -47.58
C ILE A 27 -13.92 -77.42 -46.91
N PHE A 28 -14.79 -78.19 -47.55
CA PHE A 28 -16.09 -78.55 -46.99
C PHE A 28 -15.96 -79.40 -45.71
N ILE A 29 -15.06 -80.39 -45.70
CA ILE A 29 -14.77 -81.21 -44.51
C ILE A 29 -14.14 -80.34 -43.39
N GLY A 30 -13.23 -79.43 -43.75
CA GLY A 30 -12.63 -78.49 -42.81
C GLY A 30 -13.64 -77.54 -42.17
N ALA A 31 -14.63 -77.06 -42.95
CA ALA A 31 -15.69 -76.20 -42.45
C ALA A 31 -16.65 -76.94 -41.51
N GLY A 32 -17.01 -78.19 -41.81
CA GLY A 32 -17.89 -79.00 -40.95
C GLY A 32 -17.27 -79.33 -39.58
N SER A 33 -15.94 -79.44 -39.50
CA SER A 33 -15.21 -79.71 -38.24
C SER A 33 -14.75 -78.43 -37.53
N PHE A 34 -15.09 -77.25 -38.03
CA PHE A 34 -14.69 -75.98 -37.42
C PHE A 34 -15.35 -75.78 -36.06
N ASP A 35 -16.64 -76.07 -35.94
CA ASP A 35 -17.42 -75.81 -34.73
C ASP A 35 -16.95 -76.68 -33.53
N GLU A 36 -16.58 -77.94 -33.79
CA GLU A 36 -16.03 -78.83 -32.76
C GLU A 36 -14.72 -78.31 -32.15
N LYS A 37 -13.90 -77.57 -32.92
CA LYS A 37 -12.64 -77.00 -32.42
C LYS A 37 -12.85 -75.86 -31.40
N PHE A 38 -14.04 -75.25 -31.35
CA PHE A 38 -14.37 -74.19 -30.39
C PHE A 38 -15.21 -74.67 -29.20
N SER A 39 -15.55 -75.96 -29.15
CA SER A 39 -16.32 -76.55 -28.03
C SER A 39 -15.59 -76.40 -26.67
N GLY A 40 -14.26 -76.45 -26.66
CA GLY A 40 -13.44 -76.23 -25.46
C GLY A 40 -13.33 -74.76 -25.02
N LEU A 41 -13.65 -73.80 -25.89
CA LEU A 41 -13.61 -72.35 -25.59
C LEU A 41 -14.96 -71.80 -25.08
N HIS A 42 -16.06 -72.55 -25.26
CA HIS A 42 -17.38 -72.15 -24.77
C HIS A 42 -17.60 -72.39 -23.27
N ASN A 43 -16.73 -73.17 -22.62
CA ASN A 43 -16.75 -73.30 -21.17
C ASN A 43 -15.92 -72.17 -20.57
N ALA A 44 -16.54 -71.03 -20.31
CA ALA A 44 -15.97 -70.05 -19.39
C ALA A 44 -15.69 -70.78 -18.05
N PRO A 45 -14.48 -70.65 -17.45
CA PRO A 45 -14.26 -71.15 -16.11
C PRO A 45 -15.34 -70.55 -15.19
N ALA A 46 -15.89 -71.37 -14.28
CA ALA A 46 -16.89 -70.90 -13.35
C ALA A 46 -16.39 -69.63 -12.64
N PRO A 47 -17.22 -68.58 -12.48
CA PRO A 47 -16.81 -67.35 -11.81
C PRO A 47 -16.34 -67.71 -10.41
N ASN A 48 -15.05 -67.48 -10.14
CA ASN A 48 -14.50 -67.65 -8.81
C ASN A 48 -14.94 -66.45 -7.97
N ASN A 49 -16.02 -66.62 -7.20
CA ASN A 49 -16.53 -65.61 -6.27
C ASN A 49 -15.79 -65.60 -4.92
N GLU A 50 -14.70 -66.36 -4.79
CA GLU A 50 -13.90 -66.35 -3.57
C GLU A 50 -12.83 -65.25 -3.64
N ILE A 51 -12.91 -64.31 -2.71
CA ILE A 51 -11.85 -63.32 -2.49
C ILE A 51 -10.60 -64.09 -2.07
N PRO A 52 -9.46 -63.98 -2.78
CA PRO A 52 -8.22 -64.62 -2.37
C PRO A 52 -7.87 -64.20 -0.92
N ASN A 53 -7.66 -65.19 -0.05
CA ASN A 53 -7.31 -64.94 1.35
C ASN A 53 -6.06 -64.05 1.43
N GLY A 54 -6.21 -62.85 2.00
CA GLY A 54 -5.17 -61.81 2.09
C GLY A 54 -5.61 -60.42 1.62
N ARG A 55 -6.65 -60.30 0.76
CA ARG A 55 -7.11 -59.00 0.22
C ARG A 55 -8.24 -58.31 0.98
N ALA A 56 -8.79 -58.95 2.02
CA ALA A 56 -9.89 -58.37 2.80
C ALA A 56 -9.47 -57.08 3.53
N LEU A 57 -8.21 -57.00 3.96
CA LEU A 57 -7.66 -55.82 4.63
C LEU A 57 -7.53 -54.63 3.64
N GLU A 58 -7.01 -54.88 2.44
CA GLU A 58 -6.89 -53.87 1.38
C GLU A 58 -8.26 -53.35 0.95
N LEU A 59 -9.27 -54.24 0.85
CA LEU A 59 -10.63 -53.86 0.50
C LEU A 59 -11.29 -53.00 1.60
N ALA A 60 -11.08 -53.36 2.87
CA ALA A 60 -11.56 -52.56 4.00
C ALA A 60 -10.88 -51.18 4.06
N GLU A 61 -9.58 -51.12 3.80
CA GLU A 61 -8.84 -49.86 3.73
C GLU A 61 -9.29 -48.99 2.54
N ALA A 62 -9.51 -49.60 1.37
CA ALA A 62 -10.04 -48.91 0.20
C ALA A 62 -11.46 -48.36 0.45
N MET A 63 -12.31 -49.15 1.13
CA MET A 63 -13.66 -48.72 1.49
C MET A 63 -13.64 -47.57 2.50
N HIS A 64 -12.71 -47.59 3.47
CA HIS A 64 -12.48 -46.48 4.39
C HIS A 64 -12.00 -45.21 3.65
N LYS A 65 -11.05 -45.33 2.71
CA LYS A 65 -10.59 -44.21 1.87
C LYS A 65 -11.70 -43.63 0.97
N LEU A 66 -12.68 -44.45 0.58
CA LEU A 66 -13.84 -44.00 -0.18
C LEU A 66 -14.84 -43.21 0.68
N GLN A 67 -14.98 -43.58 1.95
CA GLN A 67 -15.85 -42.89 2.92
C GLN A 67 -15.27 -41.54 3.35
N THR A 68 -13.95 -41.43 3.43
CA THR A 68 -13.24 -40.17 3.67
C THR A 68 -12.34 -39.84 2.49
N PRO A 69 -12.91 -39.39 1.36
CA PRO A 69 -12.10 -39.06 0.20
C PRO A 69 -11.11 -37.95 0.59
N PRO A 70 -9.83 -38.07 0.20
CA PRO A 70 -8.84 -37.03 0.47
C PRO A 70 -9.34 -35.71 -0.10
N GLN A 71 -9.49 -34.72 0.77
CA GLN A 71 -9.85 -33.37 0.35
C GLN A 71 -8.60 -32.70 -0.21
N TRP A 72 -8.74 -32.07 -1.36
CA TRP A 72 -7.69 -31.20 -1.89
C TRP A 72 -7.60 -29.96 -1.01
N THR A 73 -6.64 -29.95 -0.09
CA THR A 73 -6.34 -28.77 0.73
C THR A 73 -5.29 -27.93 0.03
N PHE A 74 -5.55 -26.65 -0.15
CA PHE A 74 -4.62 -25.69 -0.73
C PHE A 74 -4.35 -24.55 0.26
N SER A 75 -3.10 -24.15 0.41
CA SER A 75 -2.65 -23.18 1.41
C SER A 75 -1.89 -21.97 0.81
N GLY A 76 -1.86 -21.82 -0.52
CA GLY A 76 -1.20 -20.68 -1.18
C GLY A 76 -2.18 -19.55 -1.51
N ARG A 77 -1.69 -18.50 -2.18
CA ARG A 77 -2.52 -17.37 -2.64
C ARG A 77 -3.38 -17.66 -3.87
N SER A 78 -2.88 -18.51 -4.78
CA SER A 78 -3.53 -18.82 -6.05
C SER A 78 -4.30 -20.13 -5.96
N GLY A 79 -5.62 -20.16 -6.13
CA GLY A 79 -6.42 -21.41 -5.98
C GLY A 79 -5.85 -22.62 -6.75
N LEU A 80 -6.26 -23.84 -6.38
CA LEU A 80 -5.70 -25.12 -6.87
C LEU A 80 -5.53 -25.23 -8.41
N PHE A 81 -6.34 -24.52 -9.19
CA PHE A 81 -6.30 -24.50 -10.65
C PHE A 81 -5.99 -23.12 -11.25
N VAL A 82 -5.59 -22.17 -10.40
CA VAL A 82 -5.19 -20.83 -10.81
C VAL A 82 -3.68 -20.78 -10.70
N PRO A 83 -2.94 -20.61 -11.81
CA PRO A 83 -1.50 -20.46 -11.73
C PRO A 83 -1.16 -19.19 -10.94
N GLU A 84 -0.07 -19.24 -10.18
CA GLU A 84 0.44 -18.06 -9.50
C GLU A 84 0.85 -16.99 -10.51
N LYS A 85 0.57 -15.72 -10.20
CA LYS A 85 1.01 -14.59 -11.03
C LYS A 85 2.53 -14.43 -10.87
N HIS A 86 3.23 -14.48 -11.99
CA HIS A 86 4.67 -14.26 -12.06
C HIS A 86 4.97 -12.90 -12.68
N PHE A 87 5.97 -12.24 -12.15
CA PHE A 87 6.44 -10.92 -12.56
C PHE A 87 7.94 -10.98 -12.83
N ILE A 88 8.48 -9.97 -13.50
CA ILE A 88 9.94 -9.81 -13.61
C ILE A 88 10.34 -8.76 -12.57
N GLY A 89 11.17 -9.15 -11.61
CA GLY A 89 11.72 -8.24 -10.62
C GLY A 89 12.70 -7.25 -11.26
N GLU A 90 13.08 -6.21 -10.51
CA GLU A 90 14.08 -5.23 -10.97
C GLU A 90 15.46 -5.86 -11.29
N ASP A 91 15.75 -7.01 -10.67
CA ASP A 91 16.94 -7.82 -10.89
C ASP A 91 16.86 -8.70 -12.16
N GLY A 92 15.73 -8.65 -12.87
CA GLY A 92 15.45 -9.46 -14.06
C GLY A 92 15.07 -10.91 -13.76
N GLN A 93 14.88 -11.28 -12.49
CA GLN A 93 14.48 -12.64 -12.10
C GLN A 93 12.95 -12.76 -12.01
N PRO A 94 12.40 -13.98 -12.19
CA PRO A 94 10.99 -14.23 -11.91
C PRO A 94 10.67 -13.96 -10.42
N ALA A 95 9.76 -13.04 -10.19
CA ALA A 95 9.22 -12.68 -8.88
C ALA A 95 7.77 -13.17 -8.76
N THR A 96 7.37 -13.53 -7.53
CA THR A 96 5.98 -13.87 -7.22
C THR A 96 5.46 -12.99 -6.08
N LEU A 97 4.14 -12.90 -5.96
CA LEU A 97 3.49 -12.09 -4.91
C LEU A 97 3.75 -12.58 -3.49
N GLN A 98 4.23 -13.82 -3.33
CA GLN A 98 4.53 -14.44 -2.03
C GLN A 98 5.89 -14.02 -1.47
N HIS A 99 6.88 -13.79 -2.33
CA HIS A 99 8.28 -13.61 -1.91
C HIS A 99 8.83 -12.22 -2.23
N THR A 100 8.16 -11.46 -3.09
CA THR A 100 8.64 -10.16 -3.56
C THR A 100 7.54 -9.11 -3.43
N LEU A 101 7.85 -8.01 -2.76
CA LEU A 101 7.03 -6.80 -2.81
C LEU A 101 7.24 -6.16 -4.19
N LEU A 102 6.18 -6.09 -4.99
CA LEU A 102 6.29 -5.54 -6.34
C LEU A 102 6.40 -4.02 -6.33
N HIS A 103 5.71 -3.38 -5.38
CA HIS A 103 5.66 -1.93 -5.25
C HIS A 103 6.05 -1.49 -3.84
N PRO A 104 7.33 -1.62 -3.45
CA PRO A 104 7.79 -1.17 -2.15
C PRO A 104 7.51 0.33 -1.96
N PRO A 105 7.12 0.78 -0.75
CA PRO A 105 7.00 0.00 0.49
C PRO A 105 5.61 -0.63 0.72
N VAL A 106 4.68 -0.55 -0.23
CA VAL A 106 3.29 -0.99 -0.06
C VAL A 106 3.18 -2.52 -0.15
N PRO A 107 2.52 -3.20 0.81
CA PRO A 107 2.29 -4.64 0.76
C PRO A 107 1.41 -5.05 -0.43
N ASN A 108 1.73 -6.18 -1.08
CA ASN A 108 0.94 -6.72 -2.19
C ASN A 108 -0.50 -7.02 -1.76
N GLU A 109 -0.70 -7.45 -0.52
CA GLU A 109 -2.01 -7.75 0.07
C GLU A 109 -2.93 -6.54 0.06
N TRP A 110 -2.41 -5.35 0.35
CA TRP A 110 -3.19 -4.12 0.36
C TRP A 110 -3.66 -3.77 -1.05
N LEU A 111 -2.79 -3.88 -2.05
CA LEU A 111 -3.15 -3.68 -3.46
C LEU A 111 -4.19 -4.72 -3.93
N GLU A 112 -4.08 -5.97 -3.50
CA GLU A 112 -5.04 -7.04 -3.82
C GLU A 112 -6.39 -6.84 -3.13
N GLU A 113 -6.40 -6.44 -1.85
CA GLU A 113 -7.60 -6.18 -1.05
C GLU A 113 -8.47 -5.09 -1.67
N TYR A 114 -7.84 -4.01 -2.14
CA TYR A 114 -8.52 -2.90 -2.81
C TYR A 114 -8.68 -3.08 -4.32
N GLY A 115 -8.29 -4.24 -4.87
CA GLY A 115 -8.45 -4.55 -6.30
C GLY A 115 -7.67 -3.61 -7.24
N LEU A 116 -6.58 -3.01 -6.75
CA LEU A 116 -5.75 -2.11 -7.53
C LEU A 116 -4.94 -2.88 -8.59
N PRO A 117 -4.60 -2.25 -9.73
CA PRO A 117 -3.90 -2.91 -10.82
C PRO A 117 -2.41 -3.15 -10.48
N ILE A 118 -2.13 -4.14 -9.64
CA ILE A 118 -0.79 -4.50 -9.16
C ILE A 118 0.24 -4.78 -10.28
N THR A 119 -0.23 -5.09 -11.48
CA THR A 119 0.61 -5.31 -12.67
C THR A 119 1.19 -4.03 -13.27
N GLU A 120 0.62 -2.87 -12.93
CA GLU A 120 1.03 -1.59 -13.47
C GLU A 120 2.17 -1.00 -12.63
N GLY A 121 3.25 -0.57 -13.30
CA GLY A 121 4.46 -0.05 -12.65
C GLY A 121 4.24 1.25 -11.88
N ASP A 122 3.21 2.00 -12.27
CA ASP A 122 2.84 3.31 -11.75
C ASP A 122 1.63 3.25 -10.79
N VAL A 123 1.18 2.06 -10.40
CA VAL A 123 -0.01 1.86 -9.54
C VAL A 123 0.03 2.71 -8.28
N LEU A 124 1.21 2.95 -7.68
CA LEU A 124 1.35 3.78 -6.48
C LEU A 124 1.07 5.27 -6.71
N THR A 125 1.26 5.75 -7.93
CA THR A 125 1.05 7.16 -8.31
C THR A 125 -0.33 7.42 -8.92
N GLN A 126 -1.11 6.36 -9.15
CA GLN A 126 -2.46 6.46 -9.67
C GLN A 126 -3.43 6.91 -8.57
N ASP A 127 -4.49 7.57 -9.00
CA ASP A 127 -5.63 8.03 -8.21
C ASP A 127 -6.86 7.29 -8.74
N ALA A 128 -7.27 6.21 -8.05
CA ALA A 128 -8.26 5.28 -8.56
C ALA A 128 -9.71 5.78 -8.42
N ASP A 129 -9.99 6.67 -7.46
CA ASP A 129 -11.33 7.24 -7.21
C ASP A 129 -11.46 8.73 -7.61
N GLY A 130 -10.36 9.35 -8.06
CA GLY A 130 -10.30 10.71 -8.58
C GLY A 130 -10.50 11.77 -7.50
N ASP A 131 -10.11 11.50 -6.25
CA ASP A 131 -10.19 12.44 -5.13
C ASP A 131 -8.96 13.36 -5.01
N GLY A 132 -7.93 13.11 -5.82
CA GLY A 132 -6.68 13.85 -5.90
C GLY A 132 -5.56 13.37 -4.98
N PHE A 133 -5.74 12.23 -4.28
CA PHE A 133 -4.69 11.51 -3.56
C PHE A 133 -4.20 10.31 -4.37
N SER A 134 -2.91 9.99 -4.24
CA SER A 134 -2.38 8.79 -4.87
C SER A 134 -2.59 7.56 -3.99
N ASN A 135 -2.64 6.37 -4.58
CA ASN A 135 -2.71 5.11 -3.85
C ASN A 135 -1.62 5.01 -2.76
N PHE A 136 -0.42 5.56 -3.00
CA PHE A 136 0.64 5.61 -1.99
C PHE A 136 0.31 6.53 -0.81
N ASP A 137 -0.26 7.69 -1.07
CA ASP A 137 -0.64 8.65 -0.03
C ASP A 137 -1.74 8.08 0.86
N GLU A 138 -2.67 7.34 0.27
CA GLU A 138 -3.76 6.68 0.97
C GLU A 138 -3.31 5.50 1.81
N TRP A 139 -2.38 4.68 1.30
CA TRP A 139 -1.73 3.65 2.09
C TRP A 139 -1.03 4.24 3.31
N SER A 140 -0.29 5.35 3.13
CA SER A 140 0.40 6.06 4.21
C SER A 140 -0.59 6.71 5.20
N GLY A 141 -1.70 7.23 4.67
CA GLY A 141 -2.79 7.86 5.42
C GLY A 141 -3.79 6.89 6.05
N HIS A 142 -3.63 5.58 5.82
CA HIS A 142 -4.54 4.52 6.28
C HIS A 142 -5.98 4.72 5.80
N SER A 143 -6.16 5.10 4.53
CA SER A 143 -7.44 5.34 3.88
C SER A 143 -7.73 4.32 2.77
N HIS A 144 -8.88 4.45 2.09
CA HIS A 144 -9.38 3.44 1.16
C HIS A 144 -9.27 3.97 -0.28
N PRO A 145 -8.40 3.39 -1.11
CA PRO A 145 -8.07 3.95 -2.43
C PRO A 145 -9.13 3.83 -3.51
N THR A 146 -10.31 3.33 -3.15
CA THR A 146 -11.42 3.14 -4.06
C THR A 146 -12.66 3.91 -3.61
N GLU A 147 -12.57 4.60 -2.47
CA GLU A 147 -13.68 5.31 -1.85
C GLU A 147 -13.34 6.79 -1.70
N LYS A 148 -13.94 7.62 -2.56
CA LYS A 148 -13.71 9.07 -2.64
C LYS A 148 -13.87 9.84 -1.33
N ASP A 149 -14.70 9.34 -0.41
CA ASP A 149 -14.95 9.97 0.89
C ASP A 149 -13.94 9.52 1.97
N SER A 150 -13.21 8.44 1.73
CA SER A 150 -12.23 7.86 2.64
C SER A 150 -10.82 8.24 2.21
N HIS A 151 -10.44 9.48 2.52
CA HIS A 151 -9.16 10.06 2.13
C HIS A 151 -8.38 10.65 3.32
N PRO A 152 -7.06 10.81 3.22
CA PRO A 152 -6.26 11.48 4.25
C PRO A 152 -6.63 12.96 4.36
N PRO A 153 -6.32 13.65 5.48
CA PRO A 153 -6.57 15.09 5.56
C PRO A 153 -5.74 15.84 4.51
N TYR A 154 -6.32 16.86 3.86
CA TYR A 154 -5.62 17.67 2.86
C TYR A 154 -4.31 18.30 3.34
N THR A 155 -4.13 18.48 4.66
CA THR A 155 -2.84 18.90 5.23
C THR A 155 -1.70 17.90 5.00
N PHE A 156 -1.99 16.64 4.68
CA PHE A 156 -1.00 15.60 4.36
C PHE A 156 -0.22 15.92 3.07
N MET A 157 -0.90 16.57 2.12
CA MET A 157 -0.36 17.07 0.85
C MET A 157 0.39 18.40 0.97
N LEU A 158 0.32 19.05 2.14
CA LEU A 158 1.04 20.27 2.41
C LEU A 158 2.46 19.94 2.86
N LYS A 159 3.45 20.59 2.26
CA LYS A 159 4.87 20.49 2.65
C LYS A 159 5.47 21.87 2.83
N LEU A 160 6.41 22.01 3.76
CA LEU A 160 7.17 23.24 3.93
C LEU A 160 8.30 23.28 2.90
N LYS A 161 8.24 24.23 1.95
CA LYS A 161 9.24 24.37 0.88
C LYS A 161 10.49 25.11 1.36
N SER A 162 10.28 26.22 2.05
CA SER A 162 11.34 27.01 2.66
C SER A 162 10.76 27.91 3.75
N PHE A 163 11.61 28.46 4.60
CA PHE A 163 11.20 29.41 5.61
C PHE A 163 12.26 30.48 5.81
N ALA A 164 11.81 31.68 6.13
CA ALA A 164 12.64 32.78 6.59
C ALA A 164 12.26 33.05 8.05
N GLN A 165 13.01 32.44 8.97
CA GLN A 165 12.80 32.62 10.41
C GLN A 165 13.72 33.72 10.91
N GLU A 166 13.12 34.78 11.43
CA GLU A 166 13.85 35.84 12.12
C GLU A 166 13.60 35.72 13.62
N GLN A 167 14.67 35.82 14.42
CA GLN A 167 14.53 35.93 15.86
C GLN A 167 13.99 37.32 16.20
N PHE A 168 12.99 37.38 17.07
CA PHE A 168 12.48 38.64 17.56
C PHE A 168 13.55 39.31 18.42
N PRO A 169 13.94 40.56 18.14
CA PRO A 169 15.14 41.16 18.73
C PRO A 169 15.02 41.44 20.23
N LEU A 170 13.84 41.37 20.83
CA LEU A 170 13.61 41.66 22.24
C LEU A 170 13.38 40.38 23.05
N VAL A 171 13.92 40.35 24.27
CA VAL A 171 13.80 39.23 25.21
C VAL A 171 13.31 39.76 26.56
N PHE A 172 12.26 39.14 27.11
CA PHE A 172 11.76 39.46 28.44
C PHE A 172 12.65 38.77 29.49
N SER A 173 13.40 39.52 30.29
CA SER A 173 14.38 38.95 31.21
C SER A 173 13.87 38.83 32.64
N SER A 174 13.21 39.85 33.17
CA SER A 174 12.68 39.80 34.54
C SER A 174 11.50 40.74 34.76
N SER A 175 10.64 40.40 35.72
CA SER A 175 9.59 41.27 36.25
C SER A 175 9.89 41.59 37.72
N ILE A 176 9.78 42.86 38.10
CA ILE A 176 9.89 43.34 39.49
C ILE A 176 8.74 44.33 39.71
N GLY A 177 7.73 43.90 40.44
CA GLY A 177 6.52 44.71 40.64
C GLY A 177 5.80 45.00 39.31
N ASP A 178 5.64 46.28 38.99
CA ASP A 178 4.99 46.75 37.74
C ASP A 178 5.99 47.03 36.60
N THR A 179 7.26 46.69 36.81
CA THR A 179 8.36 47.01 35.89
C THR A 179 8.94 45.74 35.28
N TYR A 180 9.09 45.74 33.95
CA TYR A 180 9.56 44.62 33.15
C TYR A 180 10.90 44.97 32.50
N ALA A 181 11.90 44.11 32.71
CA ALA A 181 13.21 44.22 32.09
C ALA A 181 13.18 43.57 30.70
N ILE A 182 13.51 44.37 29.68
CA ILE A 182 13.56 43.98 28.28
C ILE A 182 14.99 44.10 27.78
N ASN A 183 15.55 42.98 27.36
CA ASN A 183 16.86 42.91 26.74
C ASN A 183 16.72 42.91 25.21
N ASN A 184 17.80 43.27 24.53
CA ASN A 184 17.93 43.03 23.10
C ASN A 184 18.87 41.84 22.87
N ILE A 185 18.62 41.05 21.81
CA ILE A 185 19.55 39.99 21.37
C ILE A 185 20.93 40.57 21.06
N ASN A 186 20.99 41.81 20.57
CA ASN A 186 22.25 42.53 20.41
C ASN A 186 22.75 43.06 21.78
N PRO A 187 23.86 42.54 22.32
CA PRO A 187 24.35 42.89 23.65
C PRO A 187 24.84 44.34 23.78
N LYS A 188 24.98 45.06 22.65
CA LYS A 188 25.36 46.48 22.65
C LYS A 188 24.21 47.40 23.10
N ILE A 189 22.98 46.93 23.02
CA ILE A 189 21.80 47.70 23.42
C ILE A 189 21.54 47.39 24.90
N PRO A 190 21.52 48.41 25.77
CA PRO A 190 21.31 48.20 27.20
C PRO A 190 19.90 47.70 27.49
N THR A 191 19.77 46.96 28.59
CA THR A 191 18.47 46.55 29.16
C THR A 191 17.61 47.77 29.46
N GLN A 192 16.32 47.68 29.11
CA GLN A 192 15.34 48.71 29.41
C GLN A 192 14.36 48.19 30.46
N PHE A 193 13.97 49.05 31.40
CA PHE A 193 13.00 48.74 32.45
C PHE A 193 11.75 49.56 32.18
N LEU A 194 10.65 48.89 31.80
CA LEU A 194 9.46 49.51 31.22
C LEU A 194 8.19 49.01 31.91
N LYS A 195 7.12 49.79 31.88
CA LYS A 195 5.81 49.42 32.43
C LYS A 195 4.81 49.12 31.32
N VAL A 196 3.67 48.52 31.68
CA VAL A 196 2.54 48.37 30.74
C VAL A 196 2.11 49.76 30.27
N GLY A 197 2.04 49.96 28.96
CA GLY A 197 1.76 51.27 28.36
C GLY A 197 2.97 51.92 27.68
N ASP A 198 4.19 51.54 28.06
CA ASP A 198 5.43 52.16 27.58
C ASP A 198 5.89 51.60 26.23
N LEU A 199 6.55 52.45 25.45
CA LEU A 199 7.20 52.10 24.19
C LEU A 199 8.63 51.63 24.47
N VAL A 200 9.05 50.51 23.88
CA VAL A 200 10.43 50.03 23.96
C VAL A 200 11.32 50.90 23.07
N ALA A 201 12.27 51.62 23.68
CA ALA A 201 13.12 52.59 22.99
C ALA A 201 13.93 51.92 21.87
N GLY A 202 13.99 52.60 20.72
CA GLY A 202 14.65 52.07 19.52
C GLY A 202 13.81 51.07 18.72
N THR A 203 12.55 50.83 19.11
CA THR A 203 11.64 49.95 18.38
C THR A 203 10.25 50.58 18.21
N LYS A 204 9.37 49.87 17.49
CA LYS A 204 7.96 50.27 17.28
C LYS A 204 6.99 49.51 18.20
N PHE A 205 7.49 48.84 19.24
CA PHE A 205 6.69 47.96 20.10
C PHE A 205 6.37 48.63 21.43
N LYS A 206 5.12 48.50 21.84
CA LYS A 206 4.58 48.97 23.11
C LYS A 206 4.14 47.78 23.96
N ILE A 207 4.38 47.83 25.27
CA ILE A 207 3.91 46.79 26.20
C ILE A 207 2.41 46.98 26.42
N THR A 208 1.62 45.93 26.16
CA THR A 208 0.16 45.98 26.27
C THR A 208 -0.40 45.07 27.37
N GLY A 209 0.34 44.03 27.78
CA GLY A 209 -0.13 43.13 28.81
C GLY A 209 0.97 42.27 29.42
N TYR A 210 0.68 41.73 30.60
CA TYR A 210 1.52 40.78 31.33
C TYR A 210 0.63 39.70 31.93
N SER A 211 1.08 38.45 31.86
CA SER A 211 0.43 37.30 32.48
C SER A 211 1.46 36.51 33.25
N GLU A 212 1.30 36.46 34.57
CA GLU A 212 2.14 35.64 35.43
C GLU A 212 1.75 34.16 35.26
N LYS A 213 2.74 33.32 34.93
CA LYS A 213 2.54 31.88 34.69
C LYS A 213 3.70 31.08 35.27
N TYR A 214 3.37 29.89 35.77
CA TYR A 214 4.33 28.94 36.31
C TYR A 214 4.07 27.57 35.72
N GLU A 215 5.15 26.91 35.29
CA GLU A 215 5.13 25.54 34.80
C GLU A 215 6.08 24.69 35.63
N ALA A 216 5.71 23.44 35.88
CA ALA A 216 6.62 22.47 36.48
C ALA A 216 7.58 21.95 35.40
N ASP A 217 8.88 21.98 35.66
CA ASP A 217 9.85 21.34 34.79
C ASP A 217 9.79 19.81 34.90
N GLN A 218 10.61 19.13 34.11
CA GLN A 218 10.75 17.66 34.12
C GLN A 218 11.16 17.07 35.49
N TYR A 219 11.62 17.91 36.43
CA TYR A 219 12.03 17.53 37.79
C TYR A 219 11.04 17.99 38.86
N GLY A 220 9.90 18.59 38.47
CA GLY A 220 8.87 19.10 39.38
C GLY A 220 9.16 20.47 39.98
N THR A 221 10.21 21.17 39.52
CA THR A 221 10.55 22.53 39.96
C THR A 221 9.60 23.53 39.30
N ARG A 222 9.02 24.44 40.08
CA ARG A 222 8.22 25.54 39.53
C ARG A 222 9.12 26.55 38.83
N MET A 223 9.08 26.56 37.50
CA MET A 223 9.72 27.57 36.67
C MET A 223 8.75 28.70 36.38
N ASP A 224 9.25 29.93 36.44
CA ASP A 224 8.52 31.13 36.02
C ASP A 224 8.54 31.21 34.49
N VAL A 225 7.37 31.04 33.89
CA VAL A 225 7.15 31.13 32.43
C VAL A 225 6.20 32.27 32.11
N SER A 226 6.25 33.34 32.90
CA SER A 226 5.43 34.53 32.69
C SER A 226 5.57 35.08 31.27
N GLU A 227 4.46 35.58 30.76
CA GLU A 227 4.30 36.07 29.40
C GLU A 227 4.13 37.59 29.40
N LEU A 228 4.88 38.28 28.54
CA LEU A 228 4.76 39.70 28.30
C LEU A 228 4.29 39.94 26.86
N THR A 229 3.17 40.64 26.70
CA THR A 229 2.60 40.97 25.39
C THR A 229 3.06 42.35 24.93
N LEU A 230 3.64 42.38 23.74
CA LEU A 230 4.02 43.58 23.00
C LEU A 230 3.08 43.75 21.81
N GLU A 231 2.77 44.99 21.45
CA GLU A 231 2.00 45.33 20.25
C GLU A 231 2.77 46.37 19.43
N GLN A 232 2.84 46.15 18.11
CA GLN A 232 3.42 47.11 17.19
C GLN A 232 2.45 48.27 16.95
N VAL A 233 2.94 49.51 17.10
CA VAL A 233 2.09 50.71 17.06
C VAL A 233 1.41 50.95 15.70
N GLU A 234 2.04 50.52 14.59
CA GLU A 234 1.52 50.76 13.24
C GLU A 234 0.66 49.60 12.71
N SER A 235 1.13 48.35 12.85
CA SER A 235 0.43 47.18 12.30
C SER A 235 -0.54 46.52 13.28
N HIS A 236 -0.49 46.89 14.56
CA HIS A 236 -1.21 46.22 15.65
C HIS A 236 -0.86 44.73 15.82
N ASP A 237 0.27 44.29 15.25
CA ASP A 237 0.76 42.93 15.41
C ASP A 237 1.19 42.70 16.85
N LYS A 238 0.78 41.58 17.43
CA LYS A 238 1.06 41.21 18.82
C LYS A 238 2.14 40.16 18.89
N VAL A 239 3.06 40.33 19.85
CA VAL A 239 4.14 39.39 20.15
C VAL A 239 4.11 39.06 21.61
N THR A 240 4.11 37.77 21.94
CA THR A 240 4.18 37.31 23.33
C THR A 240 5.58 36.81 23.63
N LEU A 241 6.28 37.47 24.54
CA LEU A 241 7.59 37.06 25.03
C LEU A 241 7.42 36.21 26.28
N VAL A 242 7.98 35.00 26.26
CA VAL A 242 8.08 34.16 27.45
C VAL A 242 9.37 34.53 28.18
N LYS A 243 9.29 34.64 29.52
CA LYS A 243 10.44 34.99 30.37
C LYS A 243 11.66 34.12 30.06
N GLU A 244 12.81 34.78 29.87
CA GLU A 244 14.12 34.22 29.57
C GLU A 244 14.20 33.37 28.28
N LYS A 245 13.19 33.40 27.41
CA LYS A 245 13.18 32.68 26.13
C LYS A 245 13.20 33.63 24.93
N THR A 246 13.91 33.23 23.89
CA THR A 246 13.84 33.91 22.58
C THR A 246 12.54 33.56 21.88
N THR A 247 11.95 34.55 21.20
CA THR A 247 10.69 34.39 20.47
C THR A 247 10.94 34.59 18.98
N THR A 248 10.20 33.90 18.12
CA THR A 248 10.26 34.11 16.67
C THR A 248 9.46 35.34 16.26
N SER A 249 10.03 36.17 15.38
CA SER A 249 9.44 37.40 14.87
C SER A 249 8.12 37.14 14.13
N PRO A 250 7.09 38.00 14.27
CA PRO A 250 5.85 37.93 13.47
C PRO A 250 6.09 38.05 11.96
N GLU A 251 7.17 38.73 11.58
CA GLU A 251 7.56 38.88 10.16
C GLU A 251 8.19 37.61 9.57
N SER A 252 8.34 36.55 10.36
CA SER A 252 8.81 35.27 9.85
C SER A 252 7.79 34.70 8.87
N ILE A 253 8.28 34.19 7.73
CA ILE A 253 7.46 33.68 6.64
C ILE A 253 7.77 32.20 6.41
N ALA A 254 6.73 31.38 6.28
CA ALA A 254 6.80 30.03 5.75
C ALA A 254 6.31 30.01 4.31
N ASN A 255 7.09 29.42 3.41
CA ASN A 255 6.67 29.11 2.05
C ASN A 255 6.23 27.66 2.01
N PHE A 256 4.95 27.44 1.74
CA PHE A 256 4.38 26.11 1.59
C PHE A 256 4.31 25.71 0.11
N LEU A 257 4.42 24.40 -0.11
CA LEU A 257 4.10 23.72 -1.35
C LEU A 257 2.90 22.81 -1.06
N TYR A 258 1.85 22.95 -1.85
CA TYR A 258 0.65 22.14 -1.76
C TYR A 258 0.44 21.43 -3.09
N THR A 259 0.42 20.11 -3.07
CA THR A 259 0.28 19.29 -4.27
C THR A 259 -1.00 18.46 -4.14
N TRP A 260 -2.04 18.79 -4.91
CA TRP A 260 -3.31 18.06 -4.87
C TRP A 260 -3.94 18.02 -6.26
N GLY A 261 -4.50 16.86 -6.65
CA GLY A 261 -5.14 16.69 -7.96
C GLY A 261 -4.22 16.98 -9.15
N GLY A 262 -2.93 16.62 -9.03
CA GLY A 262 -1.91 16.89 -10.05
C GLY A 262 -1.51 18.36 -10.21
N THR A 263 -2.01 19.27 -9.36
CA THR A 263 -1.64 20.70 -9.39
C THR A 263 -0.73 21.02 -8.21
N GLU A 264 0.40 21.66 -8.51
CA GLU A 264 1.29 22.21 -7.49
C GLU A 264 1.03 23.70 -7.30
N GLN A 265 0.76 24.10 -6.06
CA GLN A 265 0.60 25.50 -5.68
C GLN A 265 1.61 25.85 -4.59
N SER A 266 2.30 26.98 -4.76
CA SER A 266 3.16 27.53 -3.72
C SER A 266 2.60 28.86 -3.21
N PHE A 267 2.67 29.07 -1.90
CA PHE A 267 2.20 30.29 -1.25
C PHE A 267 2.96 30.57 0.04
N ALA A 268 3.02 31.84 0.41
CA ALA A 268 3.72 32.32 1.60
C ALA A 268 2.72 32.68 2.70
N VAL A 269 3.00 32.26 3.93
CA VAL A 269 2.19 32.54 5.11
C VAL A 269 3.09 33.14 6.19
N LYS A 270 2.72 34.32 6.70
CA LYS A 270 3.39 34.93 7.85
C LYS A 270 3.07 34.15 9.13
N LYS A 271 3.93 34.25 10.14
CA LYS A 271 3.62 33.74 11.48
C LYS A 271 2.30 34.34 11.97
N ASP A 272 1.48 33.52 12.62
CA ASP A 272 0.11 33.84 13.01
C ASP A 272 -0.87 34.16 11.86
N GLY A 273 -0.43 34.04 10.61
CA GLY A 273 -1.27 34.19 9.42
C GLY A 273 -2.22 33.01 9.24
N GLU A 274 -3.41 33.32 8.71
CA GLU A 274 -4.43 32.33 8.34
C GLU A 274 -4.38 32.02 6.84
N PHE A 275 -4.67 30.79 6.48
CA PHE A 275 -4.81 30.33 5.10
C PHE A 275 -5.81 29.18 4.99
N THR A 276 -6.23 28.88 3.77
CA THR A 276 -7.18 27.80 3.45
C THR A 276 -6.59 26.87 2.42
N LEU A 277 -7.02 25.61 2.41
CA LEU A 277 -6.59 24.61 1.43
C LEU A 277 -7.80 24.18 0.59
N LYS A 278 -7.62 24.11 -0.73
CA LYS A 278 -8.63 23.55 -1.63
C LYS A 278 -8.64 22.03 -1.51
N PRO A 279 -9.80 21.36 -1.62
CA PRO A 279 -11.12 21.91 -1.94
C PRO A 279 -11.88 22.50 -0.72
N LEU A 280 -11.41 22.26 0.51
CA LEU A 280 -12.09 22.69 1.74
C LEU A 280 -11.76 24.13 2.15
N GLU A 281 -12.22 25.11 1.37
CA GLU A 281 -12.02 26.54 1.68
C GLU A 281 -12.71 27.02 2.97
N GLN A 282 -13.63 26.20 3.50
CA GLN A 282 -14.36 26.48 4.75
C GLN A 282 -13.50 26.26 6.00
N ILE A 283 -12.43 25.45 5.88
CA ILE A 283 -11.50 25.18 6.96
C ILE A 283 -10.34 26.15 6.87
N LYS A 284 -10.17 26.96 7.91
CA LYS A 284 -9.04 27.87 8.04
C LYS A 284 -7.97 27.28 8.95
N TYR A 285 -6.74 27.32 8.46
CA TYR A 285 -5.54 26.95 9.19
C TYR A 285 -4.77 28.20 9.58
N LYS A 286 -4.11 28.16 10.73
CA LYS A 286 -3.25 29.23 11.21
C LYS A 286 -1.82 28.71 11.43
N LEU A 287 -0.82 29.44 10.95
CA LEU A 287 0.58 29.13 11.19
C LEU A 287 0.98 29.56 12.61
N LEU A 288 1.30 28.60 13.47
CA LEU A 288 1.70 28.87 14.86
C LEU A 288 3.19 29.15 14.96
N ASP A 289 4.00 28.25 14.39
CA ASP A 289 5.45 28.33 14.49
C ASP A 289 6.14 27.61 13.34
N VAL A 290 7.42 27.95 13.12
CA VAL A 290 8.27 27.30 12.13
C VAL A 290 9.58 26.89 12.79
N LEU A 291 9.86 25.60 12.74
CA LEU A 291 11.09 24.98 13.23
C LEU A 291 11.99 24.62 12.03
N ARG A 292 13.21 24.13 12.31
CA ARG A 292 14.20 23.84 11.25
C ARG A 292 13.76 22.78 10.25
N ASP A 293 12.96 21.82 10.68
CA ASP A 293 12.57 20.63 9.91
C ASP A 293 11.06 20.51 9.69
N LYS A 294 10.26 21.36 10.34
CA LYS A 294 8.80 21.32 10.26
C LYS A 294 8.16 22.67 10.57
N ALA A 295 6.96 22.89 10.04
CA ALA A 295 6.07 23.96 10.47
C ALA A 295 4.94 23.40 11.33
N ILE A 296 4.45 24.19 12.28
CA ILE A 296 3.34 23.82 13.16
C ILE A 296 2.15 24.71 12.79
N ILE A 297 1.06 24.08 12.39
CA ILE A 297 -0.20 24.75 12.09
C ILE A 297 -1.31 24.25 13.02
N ILE A 298 -2.38 25.02 13.14
CA ILE A 298 -3.60 24.62 13.86
C ILE A 298 -4.81 24.86 12.97
N ASN A 299 -5.84 24.01 13.11
CA ASN A 299 -7.15 24.30 12.55
C ASN A 299 -7.87 25.28 13.49
N THR A 300 -8.34 26.40 12.97
CA THR A 300 -9.05 27.45 13.73
C THR A 300 -10.34 26.96 14.40
N GLN A 301 -10.99 25.93 13.85
CA GLN A 301 -12.20 25.32 14.42
C GLN A 301 -11.87 24.36 15.57
N THR A 302 -10.69 23.73 15.55
CA THR A 302 -10.21 22.80 16.57
C THR A 302 -8.80 23.18 17.02
N PRO A 303 -8.63 24.31 17.73
CA PRO A 303 -7.31 24.90 18.01
C PRO A 303 -6.41 24.07 18.92
N ASN A 304 -6.96 23.07 19.62
CA ASN A 304 -6.21 22.19 20.51
C ASN A 304 -5.37 21.14 19.77
N ALA A 305 -5.64 20.90 18.48
CA ALA A 305 -4.91 19.93 17.67
C ALA A 305 -3.82 20.64 16.86
N LYS A 306 -2.55 20.44 17.24
CA LYS A 306 -1.38 20.90 16.48
C LYS A 306 -1.09 19.91 15.36
N ILE A 307 -0.90 20.42 14.15
CA ILE A 307 -0.58 19.65 12.95
C ILE A 307 0.85 20.01 12.55
N GLU A 308 1.68 18.98 12.38
CA GLU A 308 3.08 19.15 11.98
C GLU A 308 3.21 18.96 10.47
N ILE A 309 3.80 19.94 9.80
CA ILE A 309 4.01 19.96 8.35
C ILE A 309 5.50 19.78 8.08
N PRO A 310 5.94 18.66 7.49
CA PRO A 310 7.36 18.38 7.28
C PRO A 310 7.95 19.26 6.17
N ILE A 311 9.25 19.54 6.28
CA ILE A 311 10.02 20.18 5.20
C ILE A 311 10.20 19.24 4.00
N VAL A 312 10.09 19.79 2.79
CA VAL A 312 10.49 19.10 1.57
C VAL A 312 11.99 18.84 1.67
N LYS A 313 12.40 17.58 1.71
CA LYS A 313 13.82 17.23 1.65
C LYS A 313 14.33 17.56 0.24
N PRO A 314 15.47 18.27 0.11
CA PRO A 314 16.08 18.56 -1.18
C PRO A 314 16.58 17.30 -1.89
#